data_AF-A0A9P3FJ34-F1
#
_entry.id   AF-A0A9P3FJ34-F1
#
_cell.length_a   1.000
_cell.length_b   1.000
_cell.length_c   1.000
_cell.angle_alpha   90.00
_cell.angle_beta   90.00
_cell.angle_gamma   90.00
#
_symmetry.space_group_name_H-M   'P 1'
#
loop_
_entity.id
_entity.type
_entity.pdbx_description
1 polymer ?
#
loop_
_entity_poly.entity_id
_entity_poly.type
_entity_poly.pdbx_seq_one_letter_code
_entity_poly.pdbx_strand_id
1 'polypeptide(L)'
;MQEASDLHKDGDRADTGLPPGWPQGPRILAKDMVDLTLSISTDILLLVISAAFLVFGLVVLCYNGQEVDQHRTIADALQVAGDLGGTVLPILFAATVGRCIRSLMLWRLERGETLGTLDMLAGSTTVGGALSTQIMLRTPSIAGVALLIIWLMSPLGSQASLRVKGHGSREFVESREVSYATLNQTFVQWQTDDRGNADSVAKGLFNAALLGPRVVKTASVDTWNNVKIPALERLDEGESGTWVDVPSDVEYSSLVGIPVSVLAQNWTHNFVAETSYLHVICFQLRNGTLPDNFLENATLRKQDQLQDLLVSNTTKWWAVRNSFETYILTNSSEGYDECRHDSSNPDLPPRTFGYSSQGPSGVQFGALCSLQTTYVEVEVECRSNDCRVPRMRRSILDNFPPAWTVLDGLRHESPHCGFWTQFSRLFVNTIPEVSWSTSTPLQQYTLNPLAPLLPGLTTEISTMDLGEFSLRLEQLFNSLLFICAGPYAIANGLDRDVSKEDTYMKRFRSQRKSTTTKSWKRVRTISCQQQWLAALLLASSVLIGSSLLSILLRMRRRMPEVALICSTITRDSRYLATGGSGSFMDSRERSRLVKDTRVKFGDVAPSESTGRLTIGIVEDGHTVASPQKGRLYE
;
A
#
# COMPACT_ATOMS: atom_id res chain seq x y z
N MET A 1 48.24 -25.22 -88.28
CA MET A 1 47.41 -26.41 -88.56
C MET A 1 46.02 -26.07 -88.09
N GLN A 2 45.19 -25.55 -89.01
CA GLN A 2 44.03 -26.24 -89.61
C GLN A 2 42.91 -26.39 -88.57
N GLU A 3 41.67 -25.95 -88.78
CA GLU A 3 40.88 -25.64 -89.99
C GLU A 3 39.61 -24.89 -89.49
N ALA A 4 39.12 -23.86 -90.19
CA ALA A 4 37.92 -23.91 -91.06
C ALA A 4 36.62 -24.29 -90.32
N SER A 5 35.43 -23.74 -90.54
CA SER A 5 34.83 -22.78 -91.46
C SER A 5 33.40 -22.60 -90.91
N ASP A 6 32.83 -21.40 -90.91
CA ASP A 6 31.55 -21.13 -91.58
C ASP A 6 30.90 -19.83 -91.09
N LEU A 7 30.87 -18.93 -92.06
CA LEU A 7 30.08 -17.72 -92.16
C LEU A 7 28.58 -18.08 -92.31
N HIS A 8 27.72 -17.11 -91.99
CA HIS A 8 26.31 -16.94 -92.40
C HIS A 8 25.20 -17.60 -91.58
N LYS A 9 24.56 -16.80 -90.72
CA LYS A 9 23.35 -16.03 -91.10
C LYS A 9 22.99 -15.04 -89.99
N ASP A 10 23.42 -13.80 -90.15
CA ASP A 10 22.80 -12.66 -89.48
C ASP A 10 21.41 -12.46 -90.09
N GLY A 11 20.40 -12.73 -89.26
CA GLY A 11 19.03 -12.28 -89.48
C GLY A 11 18.68 -11.31 -88.36
N ASP A 12 18.38 -10.07 -88.75
CA ASP A 12 17.90 -8.95 -87.95
C ASP A 12 17.15 -9.36 -86.66
N ARG A 13 17.79 -9.20 -85.50
CA ARG A 13 17.08 -8.98 -84.23
C ARG A 13 17.11 -7.48 -83.95
N ALA A 14 15.99 -6.83 -84.25
CA ALA A 14 15.71 -5.51 -83.71
C ALA A 14 15.74 -5.60 -82.18
N ASP A 15 16.75 -4.99 -81.57
CA ASP A 15 16.93 -4.88 -80.13
C ASP A 15 15.83 -3.95 -79.60
N THR A 16 14.72 -4.50 -79.09
CA THR A 16 13.53 -3.72 -78.71
C THR A 16 13.68 -2.92 -77.40
N GLY A 17 14.88 -2.89 -76.79
CA GLY A 17 15.15 -2.11 -75.58
C GLY A 17 14.33 -2.50 -74.35
N LEU A 18 13.63 -3.65 -74.38
CA LEU A 18 12.75 -4.10 -73.31
C LEU A 18 13.53 -4.85 -72.22
N PRO A 19 13.19 -4.65 -70.93
CA PRO A 19 13.86 -5.32 -69.82
C PRO A 19 13.65 -6.85 -69.85
N PRO A 20 14.62 -7.64 -69.36
CA PRO A 20 14.51 -9.10 -69.33
C PRO A 20 13.30 -9.53 -68.49
N GLY A 21 12.45 -10.38 -69.07
CA GLY A 21 11.20 -10.85 -68.45
C GLY A 21 9.94 -10.06 -68.84
N TRP A 22 10.06 -9.01 -69.67
CA TRP A 22 8.89 -8.33 -70.24
C TRP A 22 8.12 -9.28 -71.18
N PRO A 23 6.78 -9.40 -71.05
CA PRO A 23 6.01 -10.29 -71.91
C PRO A 23 6.08 -9.85 -73.38
N GLN A 24 6.42 -10.78 -74.27
CA GLN A 24 6.55 -10.52 -75.72
C GLN A 24 5.27 -10.87 -76.52
N GLY A 25 4.20 -11.25 -75.85
CA GLY A 25 2.92 -11.61 -76.47
C GLY A 25 1.78 -11.65 -75.47
N PRO A 26 0.52 -11.67 -75.95
CA PRO A 26 -0.65 -11.53 -75.10
C PRO A 26 -0.83 -12.73 -74.16
N ARG A 27 -1.28 -12.48 -72.93
CA ARG A 27 -1.43 -13.49 -71.87
C ARG A 27 -2.84 -13.53 -71.32
N ILE A 28 -3.24 -14.68 -70.77
CA ILE A 28 -4.50 -14.80 -70.05
C ILE A 28 -4.36 -14.05 -68.72
N LEU A 29 -5.40 -13.31 -68.35
CA LEU A 29 -5.50 -12.69 -67.02
C LEU A 29 -5.65 -13.78 -65.94
N ALA A 30 -4.52 -14.27 -65.46
CA ALA A 30 -4.43 -15.17 -64.31
C ALA A 30 -3.88 -14.39 -63.11
N LYS A 31 -4.43 -14.65 -61.92
CA LYS A 31 -3.81 -14.16 -60.69
C LYS A 31 -2.54 -14.96 -60.46
N ASP A 32 -1.47 -14.27 -60.09
CA ASP A 32 -0.32 -14.94 -59.50
C ASP A 32 -0.76 -15.59 -58.17
N MET A 33 -0.74 -16.92 -58.14
CA MET A 33 -1.16 -17.70 -56.99
C MET A 33 -0.21 -17.53 -55.81
N VAL A 34 1.07 -17.24 -56.08
CA VAL A 34 2.08 -17.05 -55.03
C VAL A 34 1.79 -15.75 -54.30
N ASP A 35 1.63 -14.65 -55.03
CA ASP A 35 1.33 -13.33 -54.46
C ASP A 35 -0.02 -13.31 -53.72
N LEU A 36 -1.02 -14.01 -54.25
CA LEU A 36 -2.33 -14.13 -53.59
C LEU A 36 -2.20 -14.89 -52.27
N THR A 37 -1.48 -16.01 -52.26
CA THR A 37 -1.30 -16.84 -51.06
C THR A 37 -0.52 -16.07 -49.99
N LEU A 38 0.58 -15.40 -50.37
CA LEU A 38 1.38 -14.58 -49.47
C LEU A 38 0.58 -13.41 -48.89
N SER A 39 -0.27 -12.79 -49.71
CA SER A 39 -1.13 -11.70 -49.25
C SER A 39 -2.19 -12.15 -48.26
N ILE A 40 -2.83 -13.30 -48.52
CA ILE A 40 -3.84 -13.87 -47.63
C ILE A 40 -3.19 -14.35 -46.33
N SER A 41 -2.03 -15.00 -46.39
CA SER A 41 -1.32 -15.44 -45.18
C SER A 41 -0.92 -14.25 -44.30
N THR A 42 -0.52 -13.14 -44.90
CA THR A 42 -0.25 -11.88 -44.19
C THR A 42 -1.52 -11.35 -43.51
N ASP A 43 -2.65 -11.32 -44.21
CA ASP A 43 -3.91 -10.83 -43.63
C ASP A 43 -4.42 -11.78 -42.51
N ILE A 44 -4.19 -13.10 -42.62
CA ILE A 44 -4.48 -14.08 -41.54
C ILE A 44 -3.58 -13.83 -40.32
N LEU A 45 -2.28 -13.59 -40.52
CA LEU A 45 -1.38 -13.28 -39.42
C LEU A 45 -1.83 -12.00 -38.68
N LEU A 46 -2.19 -10.96 -39.43
CA LEU A 46 -2.70 -9.72 -38.84
C LEU A 46 -4.03 -9.92 -38.11
N LEU A 47 -4.92 -10.79 -38.62
CA LEU A 47 -6.15 -11.19 -37.95
C LEU A 47 -5.88 -11.87 -36.60
N VAL A 48 -4.93 -12.81 -36.55
CA VAL A 48 -4.55 -13.51 -35.31
C VAL A 48 -3.98 -12.54 -34.27
N ILE A 49 -3.09 -11.64 -34.67
CA ILE A 49 -2.54 -10.61 -33.77
C ILE A 49 -3.66 -9.69 -33.28
N SER A 50 -4.59 -9.29 -34.15
CA SER A 50 -5.74 -8.46 -33.77
C SER A 50 -6.67 -9.16 -32.77
N ALA A 51 -6.87 -10.47 -32.93
CA ALA A 51 -7.65 -11.29 -31.99
C ALA A 51 -6.97 -11.38 -30.61
N ALA A 52 -5.63 -11.40 -30.55
CA ALA A 52 -4.90 -11.42 -29.29
C ALA A 52 -5.17 -10.17 -28.43
N PHE A 53 -5.35 -8.99 -29.04
CA PHE A 53 -5.73 -7.77 -28.32
C PHE A 53 -7.15 -7.83 -27.72
N LEU A 54 -8.08 -8.48 -28.42
CA LEU A 54 -9.42 -8.72 -27.91
C LEU A 54 -9.37 -9.68 -26.71
N VAL A 55 -8.61 -10.78 -26.84
CA VAL A 55 -8.39 -11.72 -25.73
C VAL A 55 -7.74 -11.04 -24.53
N PHE A 56 -6.72 -10.21 -24.74
CA PHE A 56 -6.09 -9.42 -23.69
C PHE A 56 -7.11 -8.58 -22.91
N GLY A 57 -7.99 -7.84 -23.60
CA GLY A 57 -9.05 -7.06 -22.95
C GLY A 57 -10.02 -7.93 -22.13
N LEU A 58 -10.42 -9.09 -22.67
CA LEU A 58 -11.30 -10.03 -21.96
C LEU A 58 -10.63 -10.63 -20.73
N VAL A 59 -9.34 -10.96 -20.79
CA VAL A 59 -8.60 -11.47 -19.62
C VAL A 59 -8.53 -10.41 -18.53
N VAL A 60 -8.25 -9.15 -18.86
CA VAL A 60 -8.27 -8.06 -17.87
C VAL A 60 -9.65 -7.92 -17.21
N LEU A 61 -10.73 -8.12 -17.97
CA LEU A 61 -12.10 -8.12 -17.43
C LEU A 61 -12.35 -9.32 -16.50
N CYS A 62 -11.92 -10.52 -16.86
CA CYS A 62 -12.09 -11.73 -16.04
C CYS A 62 -11.35 -11.65 -14.70
N TYR A 63 -10.19 -10.98 -14.67
CA TYR A 63 -9.40 -10.80 -13.45
C TYR A 63 -9.73 -9.50 -12.68
N ASN A 64 -10.80 -8.80 -13.05
CA ASN A 64 -11.21 -7.59 -12.36
C ASN A 64 -11.61 -7.88 -10.90
N GLY A 65 -10.98 -7.18 -9.96
CA GLY A 65 -11.21 -7.33 -8.52
C GLY A 65 -10.42 -8.47 -7.85
N GLN A 66 -9.61 -9.22 -8.59
CA GLN A 66 -8.77 -10.28 -8.05
C GLN A 66 -7.52 -9.74 -7.37
N GLU A 67 -7.03 -10.45 -6.35
CA GLU A 67 -5.81 -10.09 -5.61
C GLU A 67 -4.56 -10.30 -6.48
N VAL A 68 -3.69 -9.28 -6.51
CA VAL A 68 -2.44 -9.31 -7.29
C VAL A 68 -1.48 -10.36 -6.73
N ASP A 69 -1.39 -10.48 -5.41
CA ASP A 69 -0.44 -11.39 -4.75
C ASP A 69 -0.78 -12.87 -5.00
N GLN A 70 -2.07 -13.21 -5.12
CA GLN A 70 -2.51 -14.57 -5.46
C GLN A 70 -2.25 -14.92 -6.92
N HIS A 71 -2.37 -13.94 -7.84
CA HIS A 71 -2.28 -14.13 -9.29
C HIS A 71 -1.09 -13.38 -9.90
N ARG A 72 0.07 -13.40 -9.23
CA ARG A 72 1.23 -12.58 -9.59
C ARG A 72 1.70 -12.79 -11.03
N THR A 73 1.78 -14.05 -11.48
CA THR A 73 2.22 -14.40 -12.85
C THR A 73 1.33 -13.77 -13.91
N ILE A 74 0.02 -13.78 -13.69
CA ILE A 74 -0.97 -13.21 -14.61
C ILE A 74 -0.94 -11.70 -14.54
N ALA A 75 -0.82 -11.12 -13.34
CA ALA A 75 -0.72 -9.68 -13.16
C ALA A 75 0.50 -9.09 -13.90
N ASP A 76 1.65 -9.77 -13.82
CA ASP A 76 2.88 -9.39 -14.52
C ASP A 76 2.74 -9.56 -16.04
N ALA A 77 2.17 -10.68 -16.49
CA ALA A 77 1.91 -10.91 -17.92
C ALA A 77 0.97 -9.85 -18.53
N LEU A 78 -0.09 -9.46 -17.80
CA LEU A 78 -1.01 -8.40 -18.22
C LEU A 78 -0.32 -7.02 -18.25
N GLN A 79 0.66 -6.78 -17.38
CA GLN A 79 1.45 -5.55 -17.40
C GLN A 79 2.27 -5.47 -18.69
N VAL A 80 3.05 -6.53 -18.96
CA VAL A 80 3.91 -6.62 -20.16
C VAL A 80 3.07 -6.53 -21.43
N ALA A 81 1.92 -7.20 -21.47
CA ALA A 81 1.01 -7.15 -22.61
C ALA A 81 0.44 -5.73 -22.85
N GLY A 82 0.10 -4.99 -21.79
CA GLY A 82 -0.34 -3.60 -21.89
C GLY A 82 0.76 -2.68 -22.42
N ASP A 83 1.97 -2.81 -21.87
CA ASP A 83 3.15 -2.01 -22.24
C ASP A 83 3.52 -2.24 -23.72
N LEU A 84 3.55 -3.49 -24.16
CA LEU A 84 3.77 -3.85 -25.57
C LEU A 84 2.61 -3.37 -26.46
N GLY A 85 1.38 -3.48 -25.97
CA GLY A 85 0.18 -3.14 -26.71
C GLY A 85 0.16 -1.69 -27.20
N GLY A 86 0.68 -0.76 -26.39
CA GLY A 86 0.78 0.65 -26.74
C GLY A 86 1.60 0.91 -28.02
N THR A 87 2.60 0.08 -28.30
CA THR A 87 3.49 0.24 -29.46
C THR A 87 3.07 -0.60 -30.67
N VAL A 88 2.58 -1.82 -30.42
CA VAL A 88 2.20 -2.76 -31.48
C VAL A 88 0.89 -2.34 -32.16
N LEU A 89 -0.07 -1.79 -31.41
CA LEU A 89 -1.41 -1.52 -31.94
C LEU A 89 -1.42 -0.46 -33.07
N PRO A 90 -0.68 0.66 -32.99
CA PRO A 90 -0.59 1.60 -34.12
C PRO A 90 0.02 0.98 -35.39
N ILE A 91 1.05 0.14 -35.24
CA ILE A 91 1.69 -0.57 -36.36
C ILE A 91 0.71 -1.53 -37.00
N LEU A 92 0.01 -2.31 -36.17
CA LEU A 92 -1.01 -3.26 -36.60
C LEU A 92 -2.15 -2.54 -37.34
N PHE A 93 -2.58 -1.37 -36.84
CA PHE A 93 -3.61 -0.56 -37.47
C PHE A 93 -3.19 -0.06 -38.85
N ALA A 94 -1.97 0.46 -38.98
CA ALA A 94 -1.43 0.90 -40.27
C ALA A 94 -1.37 -0.25 -41.28
N ALA A 95 -0.89 -1.43 -40.84
CA ALA A 95 -0.79 -2.61 -41.69
C ALA A 95 -2.15 -3.17 -42.14
N THR A 96 -3.12 -3.28 -41.23
CA THR A 96 -4.43 -3.89 -41.51
C THR A 96 -5.38 -2.95 -42.26
N VAL A 97 -5.61 -1.75 -41.73
CA VAL A 97 -6.58 -0.80 -42.28
C VAL A 97 -6.08 -0.25 -43.61
N GLY A 98 -4.79 0.06 -43.72
CA GLY A 98 -4.19 0.49 -44.99
C GLY A 98 -4.37 -0.55 -46.12
N ARG A 99 -4.09 -1.83 -45.82
CA ARG A 99 -4.30 -2.94 -46.77
C ARG A 99 -5.78 -3.15 -47.10
N CYS A 100 -6.67 -3.02 -46.13
CA CYS A 100 -8.12 -3.12 -46.33
C CYS A 100 -8.63 -2.00 -47.23
N ILE A 101 -8.28 -0.73 -46.97
CA ILE A 101 -8.67 0.43 -47.77
C ILE A 101 -8.17 0.28 -49.21
N ARG A 102 -6.92 -0.16 -49.41
CA ARG A 102 -6.37 -0.42 -50.75
C ARG A 102 -7.14 -1.53 -51.47
N SER A 103 -7.48 -2.61 -50.77
CA SER A 103 -8.26 -3.71 -51.35
C SER A 103 -9.68 -3.26 -51.72
N LEU A 104 -10.29 -2.41 -50.89
CA LEU A 104 -11.60 -1.81 -51.14
C LEU A 104 -11.58 -0.87 -52.35
N MET A 105 -10.56 -0.01 -52.45
CA MET A 105 -10.36 0.88 -53.59
C MET A 105 -10.26 0.10 -54.90
N LEU A 106 -9.43 -0.95 -54.94
CA LEU A 106 -9.25 -1.77 -56.15
C LEU A 106 -10.54 -2.53 -56.53
N TRP A 107 -11.27 -3.04 -55.54
CA TRP A 107 -12.56 -3.69 -55.76
C TRP A 107 -13.63 -2.72 -56.28
N ARG A 108 -13.65 -1.48 -55.78
CA ARG A 108 -14.52 -0.40 -56.27
C ARG A 108 -14.17 -0.01 -57.70
N LEU A 109 -12.88 0.13 -58.01
CA LEU A 109 -12.38 0.43 -59.36
C LEU A 109 -12.75 -0.65 -60.38
N GLU A 110 -12.75 -1.93 -60.00
CA GLU A 110 -13.19 -3.03 -60.87
C GLU A 110 -14.69 -2.94 -61.24
N ARG A 111 -15.52 -2.40 -60.33
CA ARG A 111 -16.98 -2.26 -60.53
C ARG A 111 -17.41 -0.96 -61.21
N GLY A 112 -16.54 0.05 -61.23
CA GLY A 112 -16.84 1.36 -61.77
C GLY A 112 -17.30 2.32 -60.68
N GLU A 113 -16.44 3.26 -60.31
CA GLU A 113 -16.64 4.21 -59.20
C GLU A 113 -16.19 5.61 -59.62
N THR A 114 -16.61 6.64 -58.89
CA THR A 114 -16.18 8.02 -59.16
C THR A 114 -14.71 8.23 -58.78
N LEU A 115 -13.97 8.99 -59.59
CA LEU A 115 -12.56 9.31 -59.32
C LEU A 115 -12.37 9.96 -57.96
N GLY A 116 -13.28 10.83 -57.53
CA GLY A 116 -13.22 11.46 -56.21
C GLY A 116 -13.24 10.46 -55.05
N THR A 117 -14.07 9.41 -55.14
CA THR A 117 -14.12 8.34 -54.12
C THR A 117 -12.86 7.49 -54.13
N LEU A 118 -12.33 7.20 -55.31
CA LEU A 118 -11.10 6.41 -55.47
C LEU A 118 -9.86 7.17 -54.97
N ASP A 119 -9.71 8.45 -55.30
CA ASP A 119 -8.63 9.31 -54.80
C ASP A 119 -8.73 9.51 -53.28
N MET A 120 -9.95 9.64 -52.74
CA MET A 120 -10.17 9.67 -51.29
C MET A 120 -9.69 8.39 -50.61
N LEU A 121 -10.04 7.21 -51.14
CA LEU A 121 -9.57 5.94 -50.59
C LEU A 121 -8.05 5.78 -50.75
N ALA A 122 -7.49 6.12 -51.91
CA ALA A 122 -6.05 6.05 -52.20
C ALA A 122 -5.24 6.88 -51.20
N GLY A 123 -5.65 8.13 -50.98
CA GLY A 123 -4.96 9.02 -50.06
C GLY A 123 -5.25 8.74 -48.58
N SER A 124 -6.26 7.93 -48.24
CA SER A 124 -6.60 7.58 -46.85
C SER A 124 -6.00 6.27 -46.35
N THR A 125 -4.92 5.78 -46.98
CA THR A 125 -4.22 4.54 -46.61
C THR A 125 -3.30 4.68 -45.39
N THR A 126 -3.10 5.89 -44.88
CA THR A 126 -2.38 6.21 -43.64
C THR A 126 -3.15 7.25 -42.83
N VAL A 127 -2.85 7.40 -41.53
CA VAL A 127 -3.46 8.43 -40.66
C VAL A 127 -3.28 9.83 -41.25
N GLY A 128 -2.03 10.22 -41.55
CA GLY A 128 -1.71 11.54 -42.09
C GLY A 128 -2.30 11.75 -43.49
N GLY A 129 -2.33 10.69 -44.31
CA GLY A 129 -3.00 10.70 -45.59
C GLY A 129 -4.50 10.96 -45.46
N ALA A 130 -5.20 10.24 -44.58
CA ALA A 130 -6.63 10.38 -44.37
C ALA A 130 -7.01 11.79 -43.86
N LEU A 131 -6.20 12.36 -42.98
CA LEU A 131 -6.39 13.74 -42.53
C LEU A 131 -6.16 14.74 -43.67
N SER A 132 -5.06 14.57 -44.42
CA SER A 132 -4.73 15.43 -45.55
C SER A 132 -5.79 15.38 -46.64
N THR A 133 -6.29 14.19 -47.01
CA THR A 133 -7.32 14.04 -48.04
C THR A 133 -8.62 14.73 -47.66
N GLN A 134 -9.08 14.65 -46.41
CA GLN A 134 -10.30 15.33 -46.00
C GLN A 134 -10.18 16.86 -46.04
N ILE A 135 -9.06 17.42 -45.56
CA ILE A 135 -8.82 18.86 -45.59
C ILE A 135 -8.69 19.35 -47.04
N MET A 136 -8.01 18.57 -47.88
CA MET A 136 -7.66 18.98 -49.24
C MET A 136 -8.79 18.74 -50.25
N LEU A 137 -9.63 17.73 -50.11
CA LEU A 137 -10.74 17.51 -51.06
C LEU A 137 -11.86 18.54 -50.88
N ARG A 138 -11.96 19.22 -49.72
CA ARG A 138 -12.97 20.27 -49.39
C ARG A 138 -14.43 19.86 -49.66
N THR A 139 -14.69 18.57 -49.83
CA THR A 139 -16.01 17.97 -49.99
C THR A 139 -16.19 16.95 -48.88
N PRO A 140 -16.82 17.31 -47.75
CA PRO A 140 -17.03 16.37 -46.66
C PRO A 140 -17.97 15.25 -47.15
N SER A 141 -17.42 14.05 -47.33
CA SER A 141 -18.20 12.86 -47.62
C SER A 141 -18.36 12.05 -46.34
N ILE A 142 -19.52 11.39 -46.18
CA ILE A 142 -19.79 10.51 -45.03
C ILE A 142 -18.70 9.42 -44.92
N ALA A 143 -18.28 8.88 -46.07
CA ALA A 143 -17.19 7.90 -46.14
C ALA A 143 -15.84 8.49 -45.67
N GLY A 144 -15.56 9.75 -45.98
CA GLY A 144 -14.38 10.45 -45.53
C GLY A 144 -14.31 10.67 -44.02
N VAL A 145 -15.43 11.09 -43.42
CA VAL A 145 -15.57 11.22 -41.96
C VAL A 145 -15.45 9.85 -41.28
N ALA A 146 -16.06 8.81 -41.84
CA ALA A 146 -15.94 7.45 -41.33
C ALA A 146 -14.48 6.96 -41.35
N LEU A 147 -13.71 7.25 -42.41
CA LEU A 147 -12.29 6.91 -42.48
C LEU A 147 -11.46 7.65 -41.42
N LEU A 148 -11.75 8.93 -41.15
CA LEU A 148 -11.10 9.66 -40.05
C LEU A 148 -11.39 9.02 -38.69
N ILE A 149 -12.65 8.68 -38.42
CA ILE A 149 -13.04 8.01 -37.17
C ILE A 149 -12.31 6.68 -37.01
N ILE A 150 -12.24 5.89 -38.09
CA ILE A 150 -11.46 4.64 -38.12
C ILE A 150 -10.00 4.95 -37.77
N TRP A 151 -9.35 5.91 -38.41
CA TRP A 151 -7.94 6.22 -38.11
C TRP A 151 -7.70 6.78 -36.70
N LEU A 152 -8.67 7.49 -36.10
CA LEU A 152 -8.60 7.94 -34.70
C LEU A 152 -8.63 6.76 -33.70
N MET A 153 -9.10 5.58 -34.12
CA MET A 153 -9.06 4.38 -33.29
C MET A 153 -7.65 3.85 -33.05
N SER A 154 -6.69 4.20 -33.91
CA SER A 154 -5.29 3.80 -33.77
C SER A 154 -4.64 4.38 -32.49
N PRO A 155 -4.59 5.71 -32.29
CA PRO A 155 -4.06 6.27 -31.04
C PRO A 155 -4.94 5.91 -29.84
N LEU A 156 -6.26 5.83 -30.01
CA LEU A 156 -7.19 5.48 -28.93
C LEU A 156 -6.95 4.05 -28.42
N GLY A 157 -6.84 3.06 -29.31
CA GLY A 157 -6.58 1.67 -28.94
C GLY A 157 -5.22 1.46 -28.27
N SER A 158 -4.19 2.21 -28.72
CA SER A 158 -2.85 2.19 -28.12
C SER A 158 -2.89 2.70 -26.67
N GLN A 159 -3.54 3.84 -26.46
CA GLN A 159 -3.72 4.38 -25.11
C GLN A 159 -4.61 3.47 -24.25
N ALA A 160 -5.59 2.82 -24.85
CA ALA A 160 -6.45 1.86 -24.17
C ALA A 160 -5.69 0.62 -23.70
N SER A 161 -4.77 0.06 -24.50
CA SER A 161 -3.97 -1.10 -24.08
C SER A 161 -3.07 -0.80 -22.87
N LEU A 162 -2.59 0.43 -22.73
CA LEU A 162 -1.77 0.86 -21.59
C LEU A 162 -2.59 1.09 -20.31
N ARG A 163 -3.86 1.49 -20.46
CA ARG A 163 -4.70 1.98 -19.34
C ARG A 163 -5.83 1.05 -18.93
N VAL A 164 -6.08 -0.02 -19.70
CA VAL A 164 -7.14 -0.99 -19.39
C VAL A 164 -6.93 -1.65 -18.02
N LYS A 165 -5.66 -1.89 -17.64
CA LYS A 165 -5.26 -2.37 -16.32
C LYS A 165 -4.93 -1.18 -15.41
N GLY A 166 -5.71 -1.01 -14.35
CA GLY A 166 -5.47 -0.09 -13.25
C GLY A 166 -5.08 -0.80 -11.96
N HIS A 167 -4.72 -0.01 -10.95
CA HIS A 167 -4.45 -0.48 -9.59
C HIS A 167 -5.67 -0.23 -8.72
N GLY A 168 -6.26 -1.31 -8.21
CA GLY A 168 -7.29 -1.25 -7.18
C GLY A 168 -6.70 -1.55 -5.80
N SER A 169 -7.43 -1.18 -4.77
CA SER A 169 -7.18 -1.66 -3.41
C SER A 169 -8.48 -2.12 -2.79
N ARG A 170 -8.44 -3.27 -2.12
CA ARG A 170 -9.56 -3.79 -1.35
C ARG A 170 -9.16 -3.88 0.12
N GLU A 171 -10.01 -3.38 0.99
CA GLU A 171 -9.83 -3.52 2.44
C GLU A 171 -10.65 -4.70 2.93
N PHE A 172 -9.98 -5.63 3.61
CA PHE A 172 -10.63 -6.71 4.34
C PHE A 172 -10.74 -6.27 5.79
N VAL A 173 -11.94 -6.39 6.36
CA VAL A 173 -12.22 -6.05 7.76
C VAL A 173 -12.71 -7.30 8.46
N GLU A 174 -12.11 -7.60 9.61
CA GLU A 174 -12.48 -8.72 10.45
C GLU A 174 -12.53 -8.27 11.91
N SER A 175 -13.54 -8.74 12.63
CA SER A 175 -13.66 -8.53 14.07
C SER A 175 -13.26 -9.80 14.81
N ARG A 176 -12.35 -9.69 15.78
CA ARG A 176 -11.93 -10.79 16.65
C ARG A 176 -11.89 -10.34 18.09
N GLU A 177 -11.94 -11.28 19.02
CA GLU A 177 -11.69 -11.01 20.42
C GLU A 177 -10.18 -10.91 20.66
N VAL A 178 -9.75 -9.87 21.39
CA VAL A 178 -8.38 -9.66 21.85
C VAL A 178 -8.39 -9.55 23.37
N SER A 179 -7.46 -10.19 24.05
CA SER A 179 -7.28 -10.07 25.50
C SER A 179 -6.10 -9.17 25.84
N TYR A 180 -6.20 -8.44 26.95
CA TYR A 180 -5.11 -7.64 27.50
C TYR A 180 -5.09 -7.76 29.04
N ALA A 181 -3.96 -7.42 29.64
CA ALA A 181 -3.81 -7.36 31.09
C ALA A 181 -4.19 -5.98 31.63
N THR A 182 -4.89 -5.95 32.76
CA THR A 182 -5.25 -4.71 33.47
C THR A 182 -5.03 -4.83 34.98
N LEU A 183 -4.79 -3.70 35.63
CA LEU A 183 -4.64 -3.54 37.07
C LEU A 183 -5.91 -2.99 37.77
N ASN A 184 -7.06 -2.96 37.08
CA ASN A 184 -8.33 -2.45 37.63
C ASN A 184 -8.98 -3.40 38.67
N GLN A 185 -8.22 -3.91 39.63
CA GLN A 185 -8.72 -4.70 40.76
C GLN A 185 -7.78 -4.58 41.97
N THR A 186 -8.26 -4.96 43.14
CA THR A 186 -7.45 -5.02 44.37
C THR A 186 -6.56 -6.25 44.38
N PHE A 187 -5.35 -6.16 44.96
CA PHE A 187 -4.53 -7.34 45.20
C PHE A 187 -5.23 -8.27 46.22
N VAL A 188 -5.36 -9.56 45.87
CA VAL A 188 -5.89 -10.59 46.77
C VAL A 188 -4.78 -11.59 47.09
N GLN A 189 -4.24 -11.49 48.31
CA GLN A 189 -3.29 -12.39 48.96
C GLN A 189 -1.90 -12.59 48.30
N TRP A 190 -0.84 -12.17 49.00
CA TRP A 190 0.56 -12.53 48.69
C TRP A 190 0.91 -13.91 49.28
N GLN A 191 0.76 -15.01 48.52
CA GLN A 191 1.09 -16.35 49.06
C GLN A 191 2.59 -16.53 49.32
N THR A 192 2.92 -17.11 50.48
CA THR A 192 4.24 -17.09 51.11
C THR A 192 5.20 -18.18 50.67
N ASP A 193 4.70 -19.24 50.06
CA ASP A 193 5.42 -20.52 50.02
C ASP A 193 6.53 -20.61 48.96
N ASP A 194 6.65 -19.64 48.05
CA ASP A 194 7.75 -19.59 47.06
C ASP A 194 8.18 -18.17 46.67
N ARG A 195 8.30 -17.31 47.69
CA ARG A 195 8.74 -15.91 47.56
C ARG A 195 10.09 -15.77 46.86
N GLY A 196 11.00 -16.72 47.04
CA GLY A 196 12.37 -16.63 46.51
C GLY A 196 12.42 -16.57 44.98
N ASN A 197 11.70 -17.46 44.31
CA ASN A 197 11.70 -17.54 42.84
C ASN A 197 10.98 -16.34 42.21
N ALA A 198 9.80 -16.00 42.71
CA ALA A 198 9.00 -14.88 42.19
C ALA A 198 9.72 -13.52 42.38
N ASP A 199 10.30 -13.27 43.55
CA ASP A 199 11.07 -12.06 43.82
C ASP A 199 12.30 -11.98 42.90
N SER A 200 12.99 -13.10 42.66
CA SER A 200 14.15 -13.14 41.76
C SER A 200 13.77 -12.81 40.30
N VAL A 201 12.66 -13.36 39.81
CA VAL A 201 12.15 -13.06 38.45
C VAL A 201 11.73 -11.60 38.36
N ALA A 202 10.97 -11.10 39.34
CA ALA A 202 10.53 -9.71 39.36
C ALA A 202 11.70 -8.73 39.37
N LYS A 203 12.73 -8.99 40.19
CA LYS A 203 13.98 -8.20 40.21
C LYS A 203 14.71 -8.25 38.87
N GLY A 204 14.79 -9.43 38.25
CA GLY A 204 15.42 -9.59 36.93
C GLY A 204 14.73 -8.77 35.84
N LEU A 205 13.41 -8.87 35.75
CA LEU A 205 12.59 -8.11 34.80
C LEU A 205 12.68 -6.60 35.07
N PHE A 206 12.61 -6.19 36.33
CA PHE A 206 12.67 -4.78 36.70
C PHE A 206 14.03 -4.17 36.35
N ASN A 207 15.12 -4.86 36.68
CA ASN A 207 16.46 -4.42 36.29
C ASN A 207 16.65 -4.42 34.77
N ALA A 208 16.07 -5.37 34.04
CA ALA A 208 16.12 -5.36 32.57
C ALA A 208 15.40 -4.15 31.97
N ALA A 209 14.22 -3.80 32.48
CA ALA A 209 13.47 -2.61 32.06
C ALA A 209 14.20 -1.31 32.41
N LEU A 210 14.76 -1.24 33.63
CA LEU A 210 15.54 -0.11 34.12
C LEU A 210 16.78 0.15 33.26
N LEU A 211 17.50 -0.92 32.89
CA LEU A 211 18.74 -0.87 32.11
C LEU A 211 18.51 -0.88 30.59
N GLY A 212 17.25 -0.82 30.15
CA GLY A 212 16.90 -0.81 28.73
C GLY A 212 17.54 0.37 27.97
N PRO A 213 17.90 0.18 26.69
CA PRO A 213 18.50 1.22 25.87
C PRO A 213 17.51 2.36 25.61
N ARG A 214 18.02 3.55 25.25
CA ARG A 214 17.21 4.74 24.92
C ARG A 214 16.07 4.42 23.95
N VAL A 215 16.36 3.67 22.88
CA VAL A 215 15.39 3.29 21.85
C VAL A 215 14.19 2.56 22.44
N VAL A 216 14.39 1.69 23.43
CA VAL A 216 13.29 0.98 24.07
C VAL A 216 12.58 1.87 25.07
N LYS A 217 13.29 2.70 25.85
CA LYS A 217 12.66 3.59 26.84
C LYS A 217 11.70 4.59 26.23
N THR A 218 12.05 5.15 25.07
CA THR A 218 11.21 6.11 24.34
C THR A 218 10.22 5.46 23.36
N ALA A 219 10.29 4.15 23.15
CA ALA A 219 9.34 3.45 22.27
C ALA A 219 7.98 3.24 22.97
N SER A 220 6.93 3.12 22.14
CA SER A 220 5.56 2.80 22.53
C SER A 220 5.36 1.38 23.02
N VAL A 221 6.37 0.52 22.87
CA VAL A 221 6.42 -0.82 23.42
C VAL A 221 7.68 -1.03 24.26
N ASP A 222 7.62 -1.95 25.22
CA ASP A 222 8.78 -2.33 26.04
C ASP A 222 9.67 -3.41 25.37
N THR A 223 10.69 -3.90 26.10
CA THR A 223 11.60 -4.95 25.62
C THR A 223 10.92 -6.27 25.25
N TRP A 224 9.73 -6.53 25.79
CA TRP A 224 8.95 -7.74 25.55
C TRP A 224 7.78 -7.51 24.59
N ASN A 225 7.75 -6.35 23.92
CA ASN A 225 6.70 -5.96 22.99
C ASN A 225 5.32 -5.75 23.64
N ASN A 226 5.30 -5.38 24.92
CA ASN A 226 4.08 -4.98 25.62
C ASN A 226 3.80 -3.49 25.41
N VAL A 227 2.52 -3.10 25.34
CA VAL A 227 2.10 -1.74 24.99
C VAL A 227 2.28 -0.81 26.18
N LYS A 228 3.09 0.24 26.05
CA LYS A 228 3.24 1.23 27.11
C LYS A 228 2.10 2.24 27.10
N ILE A 229 1.71 2.64 28.30
CA ILE A 229 0.62 3.57 28.53
C ILE A 229 1.22 4.96 28.78
N PRO A 230 0.86 5.98 27.99
CA PRO A 230 1.30 7.35 28.24
C PRO A 230 0.80 7.85 29.61
N ALA A 231 1.55 8.74 30.25
CA ALA A 231 1.10 9.43 31.44
C ALA A 231 0.08 10.50 31.04
N LEU A 232 -1.20 10.28 31.38
CA LEU A 232 -2.29 11.17 31.01
C LEU A 232 -2.08 12.59 31.54
N GLU A 233 -1.51 12.72 32.74
CA GLU A 233 -1.25 13.99 33.44
C GLU A 233 -0.22 14.88 32.74
N ARG A 234 0.48 14.35 31.72
CA ARG A 234 1.44 15.09 30.88
C ARG A 234 0.85 15.51 29.54
N LEU A 235 -0.41 15.15 29.27
CA LEU A 235 -1.13 15.56 28.08
C LEU A 235 -1.99 16.78 28.39
N ASP A 236 -2.26 17.59 27.37
CA ASP A 236 -3.19 18.72 27.48
C ASP A 236 -4.62 18.18 27.58
N GLU A 237 -5.02 17.82 28.79
CA GLU A 237 -6.38 17.42 29.12
C GLU A 237 -7.33 18.61 28.90
N GLY A 238 -8.22 18.50 27.91
CA GLY A 238 -9.32 19.42 27.70
C GLY A 238 -10.44 19.18 28.72
N GLU A 239 -11.66 18.92 28.23
CA GLU A 239 -12.76 18.51 29.10
C GLU A 239 -12.59 17.07 29.58
N SER A 240 -12.90 16.80 30.85
CA SER A 240 -12.82 15.46 31.45
C SER A 240 -13.66 14.45 30.66
N GLY A 241 -13.07 13.28 30.35
CA GLY A 241 -13.73 12.19 29.61
C GLY A 241 -13.65 12.30 28.08
N THR A 242 -13.02 13.35 27.53
CA THR A 242 -12.78 13.49 26.08
C THR A 242 -11.52 12.75 25.64
N TRP A 243 -11.50 12.27 24.39
CA TRP A 243 -10.33 11.61 23.79
C TRP A 243 -9.25 12.64 23.45
N VAL A 244 -8.07 12.46 24.05
CA VAL A 244 -6.88 13.28 23.84
C VAL A 244 -5.94 12.56 22.88
N ASP A 245 -5.40 13.29 21.90
CA ASP A 245 -4.43 12.75 20.95
C ASP A 245 -3.05 12.68 21.60
N VAL A 246 -2.41 11.52 21.47
CA VAL A 246 -1.08 11.28 22.06
C VAL A 246 0.00 11.69 21.05
N PRO A 247 0.88 12.65 21.39
CA PRO A 247 1.97 13.05 20.51
C PRO A 247 3.02 11.95 20.38
N SER A 248 3.88 12.05 19.36
CA SER A 248 4.96 11.07 19.14
C SER A 248 6.09 11.15 20.18
N ASP A 249 6.26 12.32 20.82
CA ASP A 249 7.18 12.53 21.92
C ASP A 249 6.37 12.62 23.21
N VAL A 250 6.21 11.49 23.88
CA VAL A 250 5.35 11.37 25.08
C VAL A 250 6.08 10.61 26.17
N GLU A 251 5.84 11.03 27.42
CA GLU A 251 6.32 10.33 28.60
C GLU A 251 5.32 9.26 29.03
N TYR A 252 5.82 8.06 29.34
CA TYR A 252 5.00 6.93 29.76
C TYR A 252 4.85 6.88 31.28
N SER A 253 3.76 6.31 31.78
CA SER A 253 3.52 6.11 33.22
C SER A 253 4.37 4.98 33.81
N SER A 254 5.03 4.18 32.97
CA SER A 254 5.88 3.04 33.35
C SER A 254 6.88 2.68 32.24
N LEU A 255 7.93 1.95 32.63
CA LEU A 255 8.92 1.37 31.71
C LEU A 255 8.46 0.06 31.06
N VAL A 256 7.48 -0.61 31.69
CA VAL A 256 6.94 -1.91 31.30
C VAL A 256 5.53 -1.72 30.78
N GLY A 257 5.22 -2.28 29.62
CA GLY A 257 3.89 -2.15 29.02
C GLY A 257 2.90 -3.19 29.53
N ILE A 258 1.63 -3.00 29.17
CA ILE A 258 0.60 -4.02 29.36
C ILE A 258 0.70 -5.09 28.25
N PRO A 259 0.77 -6.38 28.60
CA PRO A 259 0.79 -7.44 27.60
C PRO A 259 -0.58 -7.55 26.92
N VAL A 260 -0.55 -7.87 25.62
CA VAL A 260 -1.72 -8.07 24.75
C VAL A 260 -1.62 -9.48 24.15
N SER A 261 -2.76 -10.13 23.91
CA SER A 261 -2.83 -11.42 23.22
C SER A 261 -2.24 -11.33 21.81
N VAL A 262 -1.79 -12.46 21.28
CA VAL A 262 -1.17 -12.61 19.97
C VAL A 262 -2.12 -12.11 18.87
N LEU A 263 -1.64 -11.12 18.12
CA LEU A 263 -2.34 -10.51 16.99
C LEU A 263 -1.93 -11.18 15.67
N ALA A 264 -2.79 -11.06 14.65
CA ALA A 264 -2.51 -11.64 13.34
C ALA A 264 -1.44 -10.82 12.59
N GLN A 265 -0.40 -11.49 12.10
CA GLN A 265 0.64 -10.82 11.30
C GLN A 265 0.08 -10.27 9.98
N ASN A 266 0.63 -9.14 9.52
CA ASN A 266 0.21 -8.43 8.28
C ASN A 266 -1.19 -7.79 8.34
N TRP A 267 -1.79 -7.67 9.51
CA TRP A 267 -3.00 -6.90 9.74
C TRP A 267 -2.69 -5.67 10.61
N THR A 268 -3.51 -4.64 10.44
CA THR A 268 -3.60 -3.54 11.40
C THR A 268 -4.79 -3.82 12.32
N HIS A 269 -4.57 -3.72 13.62
CA HIS A 269 -5.56 -3.96 14.66
C HIS A 269 -5.83 -2.68 15.42
N ASN A 270 -7.09 -2.44 15.74
CA ASN A 270 -7.52 -1.35 16.59
C ASN A 270 -8.54 -1.86 17.62
N PHE A 271 -8.26 -1.63 18.89
CA PHE A 271 -9.14 -1.94 19.99
C PHE A 271 -8.99 -0.93 21.12
N VAL A 272 -10.03 -0.80 21.95
CA VAL A 272 -10.00 0.01 23.16
C VAL A 272 -9.75 -0.89 24.37
N ALA A 273 -8.72 -0.55 25.14
CA ALA A 273 -8.38 -1.21 26.39
C ALA A 273 -8.57 -0.25 27.58
N GLU A 274 -9.05 -0.78 28.70
CA GLU A 274 -9.18 -0.03 29.94
C GLU A 274 -8.16 -0.54 30.97
N THR A 275 -7.34 0.37 31.48
CA THR A 275 -6.30 0.04 32.46
C THR A 275 -6.13 1.16 33.47
N SER A 276 -5.31 0.92 34.47
CA SER A 276 -4.93 1.90 35.48
C SER A 276 -3.44 1.81 35.78
N TYR A 277 -2.93 2.89 36.34
CA TYR A 277 -1.58 2.99 36.90
C TYR A 277 -1.62 3.86 38.16
N LEU A 278 -0.64 3.70 39.04
CA LEU A 278 -0.47 4.57 40.20
C LEU A 278 -0.01 5.94 39.72
N HIS A 279 -0.64 6.98 40.23
CA HIS A 279 -0.20 8.35 40.08
C HIS A 279 0.50 8.80 41.37
N VAL A 280 1.77 9.18 41.28
CA VAL A 280 2.59 9.60 42.43
C VAL A 280 2.68 11.12 42.44
N ILE A 281 2.31 11.76 43.55
CA ILE A 281 2.37 13.22 43.69
C ILE A 281 3.26 13.58 44.86
N CYS A 282 4.49 14.05 44.60
CA CYS A 282 5.40 14.51 45.64
C CYS A 282 5.23 16.00 45.91
N PHE A 283 5.02 16.35 47.18
CA PHE A 283 4.79 17.72 47.62
C PHE A 283 5.95 18.27 48.49
N GLN A 284 6.90 17.42 48.89
CA GLN A 284 8.16 17.85 49.51
C GLN A 284 9.31 17.00 48.99
N LEU A 285 10.46 17.63 48.75
CA LEU A 285 11.74 17.01 48.41
C LEU A 285 12.86 17.90 48.99
N ARG A 286 13.64 17.41 49.96
CA ARG A 286 14.72 18.18 50.61
C ARG A 286 15.87 17.29 51.06
N ASN A 287 16.99 17.90 51.43
CA ASN A 287 18.08 17.22 52.12
C ASN A 287 17.70 16.98 53.59
N GLY A 288 17.99 15.78 54.11
CA GLY A 288 17.72 15.38 55.50
C GLY A 288 17.24 13.92 55.63
N THR A 289 17.28 13.42 56.86
CA THR A 289 16.77 12.10 57.27
C THR A 289 15.26 12.18 57.54
N LEU A 290 14.46 11.26 56.96
CA LEU A 290 13.16 10.87 57.54
C LEU A 290 13.47 9.96 58.76
N PRO A 291 12.75 10.03 59.90
CA PRO A 291 11.59 10.87 60.24
C PRO A 291 11.93 12.17 61.01
N ASP A 292 13.14 12.30 61.60
CA ASP A 292 13.41 13.28 62.66
C ASP A 292 13.33 14.77 62.25
N ASN A 293 13.70 15.15 61.01
CA ASN A 293 13.70 16.56 60.57
C ASN A 293 12.49 16.94 59.68
N PHE A 294 11.87 15.97 59.02
CA PHE A 294 10.79 16.20 58.05
C PHE A 294 9.39 16.18 58.68
N LEU A 295 9.19 15.39 59.73
CA LEU A 295 7.91 15.31 60.45
C LEU A 295 7.80 16.30 61.60
N GLU A 296 8.90 16.95 62.02
CA GLU A 296 8.87 17.97 63.10
C GLU A 296 8.16 19.27 62.70
N ASN A 297 8.19 19.64 61.41
CA ASN A 297 7.53 20.84 60.89
C ASN A 297 6.21 20.57 60.16
N ALA A 298 5.92 19.31 59.85
CA ALA A 298 4.61 18.94 59.35
C ALA A 298 3.64 18.88 60.55
N THR A 299 2.47 19.50 60.42
CA THR A 299 1.34 19.37 61.38
C THR A 299 0.94 17.91 61.66
N LEU A 300 1.50 16.95 60.94
CA LEU A 300 1.33 15.50 61.06
C LEU A 300 1.81 14.90 62.39
N ARG A 301 2.74 15.53 63.13
CA ARG A 301 3.20 14.99 64.43
C ARG A 301 2.19 15.17 65.57
N LYS A 302 1.12 15.98 65.38
CA LYS A 302 0.11 16.27 66.41
C LYS A 302 -1.18 15.43 66.31
N GLN A 303 -1.23 14.44 65.43
CA GLN A 303 -2.24 13.39 65.47
C GLN A 303 -1.58 12.10 65.96
N ASP A 304 -2.01 11.60 67.13
CA ASP A 304 -1.53 10.44 67.89
C ASP A 304 -1.63 9.08 67.14
N GLN A 305 -1.32 9.00 65.85
CA GLN A 305 -1.55 7.84 64.98
C GLN A 305 -0.46 7.61 63.91
N LEU A 306 0.75 8.16 64.05
CA LEU A 306 1.88 7.76 63.19
C LEU A 306 2.45 6.43 63.70
N GLN A 307 1.99 5.31 63.14
CA GLN A 307 2.66 4.01 63.31
C GLN A 307 3.75 3.85 62.23
N ASP A 308 4.99 4.12 62.60
CA ASP A 308 6.15 4.01 61.70
C ASP A 308 6.43 2.53 61.36
N LEU A 309 6.18 2.12 60.12
CA LEU A 309 6.77 0.90 59.57
C LEU A 309 7.98 1.28 58.70
N LEU A 310 9.16 1.10 59.26
CA LEU A 310 10.43 1.29 58.58
C LEU A 310 10.82 0.01 57.84
N VAL A 311 10.65 -0.02 56.52
CA VAL A 311 11.14 -1.11 55.67
C VAL A 311 12.49 -0.72 55.10
N SER A 312 13.56 -1.23 55.71
CA SER A 312 14.94 -1.02 55.28
C SER A 312 15.62 -2.34 54.90
N ASN A 313 16.49 -2.31 53.89
CA ASN A 313 17.40 -3.41 53.59
C ASN A 313 18.63 -3.32 54.50
N THR A 314 18.45 -3.56 55.80
CA THR A 314 19.56 -3.57 56.77
C THR A 314 20.05 -5.01 56.98
N THR A 315 21.17 -5.36 56.35
CA THR A 315 22.04 -6.39 56.92
C THR A 315 22.71 -5.78 58.15
N LYS A 316 22.31 -6.24 59.35
CA LYS A 316 22.88 -5.80 60.64
C LYS A 316 24.34 -6.24 60.80
N TRP A 317 25.28 -5.70 60.04
CA TRP A 317 26.72 -5.83 60.32
C TRP A 317 27.43 -4.52 59.92
N TRP A 318 28.34 -4.08 60.79
CA TRP A 318 29.04 -2.79 60.91
C TRP A 318 29.92 -2.36 59.72
N ALA A 319 29.59 -2.74 58.48
CA ALA A 319 30.37 -2.42 57.29
C ALA A 319 29.61 -1.79 56.11
N VAL A 320 28.27 -1.83 56.04
CA VAL A 320 27.51 -1.13 54.97
C VAL A 320 26.15 -0.70 55.52
N ARG A 321 25.96 0.59 55.85
CA ARG A 321 24.60 1.13 56.01
C ARG A 321 24.04 1.39 54.61
N ASN A 322 23.06 0.60 54.20
CA ASN A 322 22.15 0.96 53.12
C ASN A 322 21.11 1.93 53.70
N SER A 323 20.97 3.15 53.20
CA SER A 323 19.83 4.01 53.52
C SER A 323 18.95 4.15 52.29
N PHE A 324 18.22 3.09 51.99
CA PHE A 324 16.98 3.17 51.21
C PHE A 324 15.87 2.83 52.20
N GLU A 325 15.07 3.82 52.57
CA GLU A 325 13.97 3.61 53.50
C GLU A 325 12.72 4.25 52.91
N THR A 326 11.71 3.42 52.71
CA THR A 326 10.36 3.85 52.38
C THR A 326 9.52 3.80 53.65
N TYR A 327 8.90 4.93 53.99
CA TYR A 327 7.98 5.09 55.10
C TYR A 327 6.57 5.16 54.54
N ILE A 328 5.58 4.48 55.12
CA ILE A 328 4.18 4.92 54.92
C ILE A 328 3.85 5.91 56.01
N LEU A 329 3.25 7.03 55.61
CA LEU A 329 2.62 7.98 56.50
C LEU A 329 1.13 7.94 56.21
N THR A 330 0.43 7.10 56.94
CA THR A 330 -1.03 7.05 56.81
C THR A 330 -1.64 8.23 57.59
N ASN A 331 -2.51 9.00 56.92
CA ASN A 331 -3.41 9.94 57.57
C ASN A 331 -4.80 9.30 57.81
N SER A 332 -4.94 7.98 57.60
CA SER A 332 -6.16 7.26 57.97
C SER A 332 -6.11 6.91 59.47
N SER A 333 -7.28 6.89 60.10
CA SER A 333 -7.47 6.35 61.45
C SER A 333 -7.18 4.85 61.59
N GLU A 334 -6.87 4.20 60.47
CA GLU A 334 -6.54 2.78 60.36
C GLU A 334 -5.02 2.63 60.16
N GLY A 335 -4.43 1.69 60.90
CA GLY A 335 -2.99 1.41 60.90
C GLY A 335 -2.46 1.00 59.51
N TYR A 336 -1.15 1.08 59.29
CA TYR A 336 -0.54 0.80 57.97
C TYR A 336 -0.75 -0.64 57.48
N ASP A 337 -0.89 -1.60 58.41
CA ASP A 337 -1.19 -3.02 58.15
C ASP A 337 -2.71 -3.33 58.14
N GLU A 338 -3.54 -2.35 58.49
CA GLU A 338 -4.99 -2.47 58.47
C GLU A 338 -5.54 -2.22 57.05
N CYS A 339 -6.52 -3.02 56.67
CA CYS A 339 -7.20 -2.88 55.40
C CYS A 339 -8.07 -1.64 55.42
N ARG A 340 -8.00 -0.80 54.37
CA ARG A 340 -8.92 0.34 54.22
C ARG A 340 -10.37 -0.14 54.24
N HIS A 341 -11.16 0.43 55.13
CA HIS A 341 -12.60 0.19 55.16
C HIS A 341 -13.32 1.10 54.15
N ASP A 342 -14.25 0.51 53.40
CA ASP A 342 -15.10 1.16 52.40
C ASP A 342 -14.40 1.63 51.11
N SER A 343 -14.33 0.73 50.12
CA SER A 343 -13.82 1.01 48.78
C SER A 343 -14.74 1.91 47.94
N SER A 344 -15.94 2.25 48.43
CA SER A 344 -16.92 3.07 47.72
C SER A 344 -16.97 4.52 48.18
N ASN A 345 -16.22 4.86 49.24
CA ASN A 345 -16.20 6.21 49.80
C ASN A 345 -15.44 7.21 48.88
N PRO A 346 -16.12 8.19 48.26
CA PRO A 346 -15.48 9.15 47.36
C PRO A 346 -14.56 10.14 48.09
N ASP A 347 -14.76 10.36 49.40
CA ASP A 347 -13.99 11.29 50.22
C ASP A 347 -12.76 10.62 50.87
N LEU A 348 -12.39 9.43 50.41
CA LEU A 348 -11.24 8.68 50.92
C LEU A 348 -9.94 9.49 50.71
N PRO A 349 -9.15 9.76 51.77
CA PRO A 349 -7.90 10.49 51.61
C PRO A 349 -6.84 9.61 50.91
N PRO A 350 -6.03 10.14 49.97
CA PRO A 350 -4.90 9.42 49.39
C PRO A 350 -3.87 8.94 50.44
N ARG A 351 -3.23 7.79 50.23
CA ARG A 351 -2.14 7.34 51.11
C ARG A 351 -0.93 8.25 50.91
N THR A 352 -0.29 8.68 52.00
CA THR A 352 0.98 9.39 51.94
C THR A 352 2.12 8.42 52.28
N PHE A 353 3.27 8.60 51.64
CA PHE A 353 4.47 7.84 51.92
C PHE A 353 5.69 8.75 51.84
N GLY A 354 6.69 8.42 52.66
CA GLY A 354 8.02 9.01 52.61
C GLY A 354 8.97 8.11 51.83
N TYR A 355 9.76 8.70 50.96
CA TYR A 355 10.89 8.05 50.30
C TYR A 355 12.17 8.71 50.79
N SER A 356 13.09 7.94 51.39
CA SER A 356 14.42 8.45 51.73
C SER A 356 15.50 7.62 51.05
N SER A 357 16.54 8.34 50.64
CA SER A 357 17.73 7.72 50.09
C SER A 357 18.98 8.58 50.34
N GLN A 358 20.17 8.04 50.09
CA GLN A 358 21.44 8.74 50.28
C GLN A 358 22.17 8.91 48.95
N GLY A 359 22.52 10.16 48.65
CA GLY A 359 23.27 10.52 47.45
C GLY A 359 24.77 10.21 47.53
N PRO A 360 25.52 10.44 46.44
CA PRO A 360 26.94 10.04 46.29
C PRO A 360 27.91 10.77 47.23
N SER A 361 27.49 11.87 47.85
CA SER A 361 28.24 12.64 48.85
C SER A 361 27.97 12.19 50.29
N GLY A 362 27.17 11.13 50.49
CA GLY A 362 26.67 10.73 51.79
C GLY A 362 25.52 11.62 52.32
N VAL A 363 25.11 12.63 51.56
CA VAL A 363 23.96 13.48 51.90
C VAL A 363 22.67 12.69 51.73
N GLN A 364 21.90 12.57 52.80
CA GLN A 364 20.57 11.96 52.75
C GLN A 364 19.55 12.97 52.22
N PHE A 365 18.58 12.48 51.45
CA PHE A 365 17.44 13.24 50.99
C PHE A 365 16.15 12.47 51.26
N GLY A 366 15.08 13.23 51.46
CA GLY A 366 13.74 12.71 51.72
C GLY A 366 12.73 13.38 50.79
N ALA A 367 11.75 12.59 50.35
CA ALA A 367 10.57 13.06 49.63
C ALA A 367 9.30 12.60 50.35
N LEU A 368 8.29 13.47 50.41
CA LEU A 368 6.94 13.11 50.85
C LEU A 368 6.00 13.16 49.65
N CYS A 369 5.30 12.05 49.41
CA CYS A 369 4.46 11.86 48.26
C CYS A 369 3.14 11.21 48.62
N SER A 370 2.10 11.45 47.83
CA SER A 370 0.81 10.76 47.91
C SER A 370 0.62 9.81 46.73
N LEU A 371 -0.20 8.78 46.95
CA LEU A 371 -0.55 7.76 45.95
C LEU A 371 -2.01 7.89 45.58
N GLN A 372 -2.26 7.94 44.27
CA GLN A 372 -3.58 7.86 43.67
C GLN A 372 -3.56 6.83 42.54
N THR A 373 -4.72 6.50 42.00
CA THR A 373 -4.88 5.65 40.81
C THR A 373 -5.53 6.46 39.71
N THR A 374 -4.88 6.50 38.54
CA THR A 374 -5.48 7.06 37.34
C THR A 374 -6.01 5.92 36.49
N TYR A 375 -7.33 5.91 36.29
CA TYR A 375 -8.03 4.99 35.40
C TYR A 375 -8.13 5.60 34.00
N VAL A 376 -7.68 4.86 32.99
CA VAL A 376 -7.62 5.32 31.61
C VAL A 376 -8.23 4.33 30.63
N GLU A 377 -8.87 4.87 29.59
CA GLU A 377 -9.20 4.14 28.38
C GLU A 377 -8.23 4.54 27.28
N VAL A 378 -7.59 3.56 26.66
CA VAL A 378 -6.60 3.75 25.61
C VAL A 378 -7.08 3.09 24.32
N GLU A 379 -7.01 3.83 23.22
CA GLU A 379 -7.14 3.24 21.89
C GLU A 379 -5.78 2.68 21.53
N VAL A 380 -5.68 1.38 21.24
CA VAL A 380 -4.44 0.71 20.89
C VAL A 380 -4.47 0.36 19.41
N GLU A 381 -3.52 0.91 18.66
CA GLU A 381 -3.28 0.60 17.26
C GLU A 381 -2.02 -0.25 17.13
N CYS A 382 -2.17 -1.48 16.61
CA CYS A 382 -1.05 -2.40 16.38
C CYS A 382 -0.94 -2.76 14.91
N ARG A 383 0.25 -2.53 14.33
CA ARG A 383 0.61 -3.02 12.99
C ARG A 383 1.61 -4.16 13.13
N SER A 384 1.11 -5.39 13.08
CA SER A 384 1.90 -6.58 13.44
C SER A 384 2.44 -6.48 14.88
N ASN A 385 3.74 -6.23 15.08
CA ASN A 385 4.35 -6.11 16.41
C ASN A 385 4.50 -4.66 16.87
N ASP A 386 4.38 -3.69 15.98
CA ASP A 386 4.53 -2.28 16.31
C ASP A 386 3.18 -1.74 16.83
N CYS A 387 3.07 -1.60 18.14
CA CYS A 387 1.88 -1.14 18.83
C CYS A 387 2.09 0.26 19.41
N ARG A 388 1.05 1.07 19.38
CA ARG A 388 1.04 2.41 19.99
C ARG A 388 -0.34 2.78 20.49
N VAL A 389 -0.38 3.77 21.37
CA VAL A 389 -1.61 4.41 21.84
C VAL A 389 -1.77 5.74 21.10
N PRO A 390 -2.53 5.81 19.99
CA PRO A 390 -2.79 7.08 19.30
C PRO A 390 -3.61 8.07 20.13
N ARG A 391 -4.54 7.56 20.95
CA ARG A 391 -5.48 8.39 21.71
C ARG A 391 -5.77 7.76 23.07
N MET A 392 -5.99 8.60 24.08
CA MET A 392 -6.36 8.14 25.41
C MET A 392 -7.29 9.13 26.12
N ARG A 393 -7.97 8.67 27.18
CA ARG A 393 -8.82 9.50 28.04
C ARG A 393 -8.92 8.93 29.45
N ARG A 394 -9.40 9.74 30.41
CA ARG A 394 -9.86 9.22 31.71
C ARG A 394 -11.00 8.21 31.49
N SER A 395 -10.94 7.08 32.20
CA SER A 395 -11.99 6.05 32.10
C SER A 395 -13.34 6.62 32.55
N ILE A 396 -14.39 6.28 31.80
CA ILE A 396 -15.78 6.64 32.13
C ILE A 396 -16.55 5.48 32.77
N LEU A 397 -15.88 4.34 32.94
CA LEU A 397 -16.44 3.15 33.56
C LEU A 397 -16.42 3.28 35.09
N ASP A 398 -17.29 2.50 35.74
CA ASP A 398 -17.38 2.44 37.20
C ASP A 398 -16.08 1.88 37.78
N ASN A 399 -15.33 2.73 38.48
CA ASN A 399 -14.01 2.45 39.04
C ASN A 399 -13.98 2.89 40.50
N PHE A 400 -13.04 2.34 41.28
CA PHE A 400 -12.84 2.80 42.66
C PHE A 400 -12.44 4.29 42.69
N PRO A 401 -12.67 5.00 43.81
CA PRO A 401 -12.21 6.37 43.99
C PRO A 401 -10.71 6.49 43.70
N PRO A 402 -10.20 7.62 43.14
CA PRO A 402 -8.78 7.77 42.82
C PRO A 402 -7.82 7.56 44.00
N ALA A 403 -8.28 7.76 45.24
CA ALA A 403 -7.49 7.50 46.44
C ALA A 403 -7.36 6.00 46.78
N TRP A 404 -8.15 5.14 46.15
CA TRP A 404 -8.06 3.69 46.25
C TRP A 404 -7.04 3.16 45.25
N THR A 405 -6.06 2.43 45.75
CA THR A 405 -4.94 1.93 44.96
C THR A 405 -4.94 0.40 44.90
N VAL A 406 -4.23 -0.16 43.93
CA VAL A 406 -4.05 -1.63 43.86
C VAL A 406 -3.39 -2.18 45.14
N LEU A 407 -2.64 -1.33 45.87
CA LEU A 407 -1.98 -1.65 47.13
C LEU A 407 -2.94 -1.71 48.33
N ASP A 408 -4.19 -1.29 48.14
CA ASP A 408 -5.27 -1.44 49.11
C ASP A 408 -5.94 -2.81 48.98
N GLY A 409 -6.39 -3.37 50.10
CA GLY A 409 -7.01 -4.69 50.17
C GLY A 409 -8.37 -4.65 50.86
N LEU A 410 -9.23 -5.61 50.52
CA LEU A 410 -10.53 -5.82 51.17
C LEU A 410 -10.42 -6.86 52.28
N ARG A 411 -10.83 -6.48 53.50
CA ARG A 411 -10.75 -7.34 54.71
C ARG A 411 -11.50 -8.68 54.59
N HIS A 412 -12.53 -8.75 53.74
CA HIS A 412 -13.28 -9.99 53.50
C HIS A 412 -12.54 -10.99 52.59
N GLU A 413 -11.57 -10.53 51.80
CA GLU A 413 -10.85 -11.36 50.83
C GLU A 413 -9.44 -11.75 51.30
N SER A 414 -8.87 -11.07 52.30
CA SER A 414 -7.56 -11.41 52.87
C SER A 414 -7.45 -10.99 54.35
N PRO A 415 -6.90 -11.87 55.23
CA PRO A 415 -6.72 -11.57 56.65
C PRO A 415 -5.55 -10.59 56.95
N HIS A 416 -4.74 -10.23 55.94
CA HIS A 416 -3.58 -9.36 56.08
C HIS A 416 -3.49 -8.37 54.89
N CYS A 417 -3.39 -7.06 55.18
CA CYS A 417 -3.30 -5.99 54.18
C CYS A 417 -1.90 -5.34 54.09
N GLY A 418 -0.85 -6.03 54.53
CA GLY A 418 0.54 -5.60 54.44
C GLY A 418 1.15 -5.61 53.02
N PHE A 419 0.37 -5.33 51.98
CA PHE A 419 0.83 -5.33 50.58
C PHE A 419 1.88 -4.27 50.33
N TRP A 420 1.66 -3.06 50.86
CA TRP A 420 2.66 -2.01 50.81
C TRP A 420 4.00 -2.46 51.41
N THR A 421 3.98 -3.11 52.56
CA THR A 421 5.17 -3.61 53.24
C THR A 421 5.95 -4.57 52.35
N GLN A 422 5.25 -5.48 51.66
CA GLN A 422 5.88 -6.43 50.74
C GLN A 422 6.40 -5.73 49.47
N PHE A 423 5.60 -4.87 48.85
CA PHE A 423 5.98 -4.10 47.67
C PHE A 423 7.22 -3.24 47.96
N SER A 424 7.20 -2.50 49.06
CA SER A 424 8.30 -1.65 49.52
C SER A 424 9.56 -2.45 49.78
N ARG A 425 9.43 -3.59 50.47
CA ARG A 425 10.56 -4.49 50.71
C ARG A 425 11.16 -5.00 49.41
N LEU A 426 10.31 -5.37 48.45
CA LEU A 426 10.78 -5.82 47.13
C LEU A 426 11.44 -4.69 46.36
N PHE A 427 10.83 -3.51 46.33
CA PHE A 427 11.33 -2.31 45.66
C PHE A 427 12.72 -1.93 46.17
N VAL A 428 12.88 -1.82 47.49
CA VAL A 428 14.18 -1.52 48.12
C VAL A 428 15.21 -2.62 47.87
N ASN A 429 14.79 -3.90 47.85
CA ASN A 429 15.68 -5.04 47.63
C ASN A 429 15.96 -5.35 46.15
N THR A 430 15.42 -4.59 45.20
CA THR A 430 15.73 -4.75 43.76
C THR A 430 17.15 -4.31 43.41
N ILE A 431 17.74 -3.45 44.26
CA ILE A 431 19.14 -3.03 44.16
C ILE A 431 19.96 -3.80 45.20
N PRO A 432 20.90 -4.66 44.78
CA PRO A 432 21.59 -5.56 45.69
C PRO A 432 22.63 -4.88 46.59
N GLU A 433 23.34 -3.82 46.15
CA GLU A 433 24.41 -3.19 46.93
C GLU A 433 24.54 -1.68 46.66
N VAL A 434 24.73 -0.90 47.73
CA VAL A 434 24.87 0.56 47.71
C VAL A 434 26.22 0.91 48.29
N SER A 435 27.05 1.65 47.55
CA SER A 435 28.31 2.20 48.07
C SER A 435 28.09 3.64 48.56
N TRP A 436 28.84 4.06 49.57
CA TRP A 436 28.76 5.42 50.11
C TRP A 436 29.21 6.50 49.10
N SER A 437 29.87 6.09 48.01
CA SER A 437 30.51 6.96 47.02
C SER A 437 29.80 7.00 45.66
N THR A 438 28.75 6.20 45.43
CA THR A 438 28.14 6.06 44.10
C THR A 438 26.62 6.02 44.16
N SER A 439 25.96 6.83 43.31
CA SER A 439 24.52 6.78 43.13
C SER A 439 24.07 5.43 42.56
N THR A 440 22.96 4.89 43.07
CA THR A 440 22.39 3.63 42.56
C THR A 440 21.72 3.81 41.20
N PRO A 441 21.48 2.72 40.45
CA PRO A 441 20.77 2.82 39.17
C PRO A 441 19.38 3.46 39.25
N LEU A 442 18.64 3.30 40.36
CA LEU A 442 17.34 3.99 40.55
C LEU A 442 17.54 5.49 40.74
N GLN A 443 18.51 5.89 41.56
CA GLN A 443 18.86 7.30 41.75
C GLN A 443 19.34 7.96 40.44
N GLN A 444 20.17 7.23 39.68
CA GLN A 444 20.65 7.69 38.38
C GLN A 444 19.51 7.77 37.36
N TYR A 445 18.55 6.83 37.39
CA TYR A 445 17.34 6.92 36.56
C TYR A 445 16.53 8.17 36.91
N THR A 446 16.33 8.44 38.20
CA THR A 446 15.63 9.64 38.66
C THR A 446 16.33 10.92 38.21
N LEU A 447 17.66 10.96 38.11
CA LEU A 447 18.38 12.13 37.59
C LEU A 447 18.43 12.19 36.06
N ASN A 448 18.65 11.06 35.40
CA ASN A 448 18.71 10.92 33.95
C ASN A 448 18.16 9.55 33.50
N PRO A 449 16.89 9.47 33.06
CA PRO A 449 16.24 8.19 32.74
C PRO A 449 16.88 7.49 31.54
N LEU A 450 17.56 8.24 30.65
CA LEU A 450 18.18 7.69 29.44
C LEU A 450 19.57 7.07 29.70
N ALA A 451 20.20 7.38 30.84
CA ALA A 451 21.55 6.91 31.17
C ALA A 451 21.68 6.53 32.67
N PRO A 452 20.94 5.51 33.14
CA PRO A 452 20.88 5.13 34.57
C PRO A 452 22.13 4.40 35.08
N LEU A 453 23.16 4.23 34.24
CA LEU A 453 24.44 3.61 34.57
C LEU A 453 25.62 4.58 34.42
N LEU A 454 25.36 5.85 34.12
CA LEU A 454 26.43 6.81 33.87
C LEU A 454 27.17 7.13 35.18
N PRO A 455 28.44 6.70 35.33
CA PRO A 455 29.18 6.95 36.56
C PRO A 455 29.49 8.45 36.67
N GLY A 456 29.42 8.99 37.89
CA GLY A 456 29.87 10.36 38.19
C GLY A 456 28.82 11.46 38.08
N LEU A 457 27.53 11.13 38.07
CA LEU A 457 26.48 12.14 38.24
C LEU A 457 26.48 12.63 39.71
N THR A 458 27.09 13.80 39.95
CA THR A 458 27.24 14.40 41.29
C THR A 458 26.08 15.32 41.68
N THR A 459 25.06 15.46 40.82
CA THR A 459 23.92 16.32 41.08
C THR A 459 23.07 15.79 42.24
N GLU A 460 22.75 16.65 43.19
CA GLU A 460 21.87 16.28 44.31
C GLU A 460 20.42 16.15 43.84
N ILE A 461 19.81 14.98 44.07
CA ILE A 461 18.41 14.68 43.69
C ILE A 461 17.44 15.68 44.32
N SER A 462 17.76 16.21 45.50
CA SER A 462 16.94 17.19 46.22
C SER A 462 16.73 18.51 45.48
N THR A 463 17.56 18.82 44.49
CA THR A 463 17.48 20.05 43.66
C THR A 463 16.59 19.90 42.43
N MET A 464 16.06 18.71 42.19
CA MET A 464 15.22 18.39 41.05
C MET A 464 13.82 19.00 41.16
N ASP A 465 13.19 19.28 40.02
CA ASP A 465 11.79 19.67 39.99
C ASP A 465 10.90 18.56 40.60
N LEU A 466 9.93 18.96 41.42
CA LEU A 466 9.05 18.03 42.12
C LEU A 466 8.19 17.20 41.15
N GLY A 467 7.73 17.79 40.04
CA GLY A 467 6.92 17.11 39.03
C GLY A 467 7.74 16.06 38.29
N GLU A 468 8.95 16.41 37.87
CA GLU A 468 9.89 15.47 37.26
C GLU A 468 10.26 14.32 38.20
N PHE A 469 10.50 14.61 39.48
CA PHE A 469 10.84 13.59 40.47
C PHE A 469 9.65 12.64 40.70
N SER A 470 8.45 13.22 40.81
CA SER A 470 7.20 12.48 40.98
C SER A 470 6.97 11.50 39.83
N LEU A 471 7.08 11.96 38.58
CA LEU A 471 6.89 11.12 37.40
C LEU A 471 7.92 9.99 37.30
N ARG A 472 9.20 10.28 37.57
CA ARG A 472 10.23 9.23 37.46
C ARG A 472 10.09 8.20 38.57
N LEU A 473 9.68 8.62 39.78
CA LEU A 473 9.35 7.69 40.87
C LEU A 473 8.10 6.87 40.52
N GLU A 474 7.08 7.50 39.94
CA GLU A 474 5.87 6.85 39.40
C GLU A 474 6.22 5.77 38.39
N GLN A 475 7.07 6.08 37.41
CA GLN A 475 7.52 5.12 36.40
C GLN A 475 8.18 3.90 37.03
N LEU A 476 9.04 4.10 38.04
CA LEU A 476 9.69 3.01 38.76
C LEU A 476 8.69 2.17 39.56
N PHE A 477 7.76 2.81 40.26
CA PHE A 477 6.73 2.12 41.05
C PHE A 477 5.80 1.30 40.16
N ASN A 478 5.23 1.91 39.12
CA ASN A 478 4.34 1.24 38.18
C ASN A 478 5.05 0.09 37.46
N SER A 479 6.30 0.26 37.04
CA SER A 479 7.06 -0.81 36.38
C SER A 479 7.19 -2.05 37.27
N LEU A 480 7.58 -1.86 38.53
CA LEU A 480 7.67 -2.98 39.48
C LEU A 480 6.29 -3.56 39.77
N LEU A 481 5.27 -2.72 39.89
CA LEU A 481 3.90 -3.13 40.18
C LEU A 481 3.30 -4.00 39.07
N PHE A 482 3.41 -3.59 37.81
CA PHE A 482 2.99 -4.39 36.66
C PHE A 482 3.74 -5.73 36.61
N ILE A 483 5.06 -5.71 36.86
CA ILE A 483 5.88 -6.93 36.96
C ILE A 483 5.36 -7.85 38.06
N CYS A 484 5.08 -7.32 39.25
CA CYS A 484 4.56 -8.10 40.36
C CYS A 484 3.18 -8.69 40.06
N ALA A 485 2.32 -7.98 39.33
CA ALA A 485 0.99 -8.45 38.98
C ALA A 485 0.99 -9.61 37.97
N GLY A 486 2.02 -9.74 37.14
CA GLY A 486 2.07 -10.77 36.10
C GLY A 486 3.44 -10.94 35.45
N PRO A 487 4.47 -11.43 36.17
CA PRO A 487 5.84 -11.45 35.66
C PRO A 487 6.00 -12.36 34.43
N TYR A 488 5.27 -13.48 34.41
CA TYR A 488 5.26 -14.40 33.27
C TYR A 488 4.50 -13.85 32.07
N ALA A 489 3.40 -13.13 32.29
CA ALA A 489 2.64 -12.52 31.20
C ALA A 489 3.45 -11.42 30.50
N ILE A 490 4.24 -10.66 31.27
CA ILE A 490 5.16 -9.64 30.73
C ILE A 490 6.26 -10.27 29.90
N ALA A 491 6.87 -11.37 30.36
CA ALA A 491 7.99 -12.00 29.67
C ALA A 491 7.59 -12.90 28.49
N ASN A 492 6.47 -13.62 28.59
CA ASN A 492 6.06 -14.67 27.64
C ASN A 492 4.82 -14.31 26.79
N GLY A 493 4.12 -13.23 27.10
CA GLY A 493 2.83 -12.86 26.49
C GLY A 493 1.63 -13.57 27.15
N LEU A 494 0.42 -13.14 26.79
CA LEU A 494 -0.84 -13.57 27.45
C LEU A 494 -1.41 -14.93 27.01
N ASP A 495 -1.06 -15.42 25.82
CA ASP A 495 -1.70 -16.62 25.24
C ASP A 495 -0.91 -17.91 25.41
N ARG A 496 0.32 -17.83 25.90
CA ARG A 496 1.07 -19.04 26.26
C ARG A 496 0.47 -19.53 27.56
N ASP A 497 -0.35 -20.58 27.46
CA ASP A 497 -0.91 -21.34 28.58
C ASP A 497 0.20 -21.65 29.59
N VAL A 498 0.35 -20.76 30.57
CA VAL A 498 0.88 -21.14 31.86
C VAL A 498 -0.23 -22.03 32.43
N SER A 499 0.04 -23.33 32.55
CA SER A 499 -0.96 -24.37 32.81
C SER A 499 -2.05 -23.91 33.80
N LYS A 500 -3.31 -24.34 33.61
CA LYS A 500 -4.42 -24.03 34.54
C LYS A 500 -4.14 -24.40 36.02
N GLU A 501 -3.11 -25.22 36.24
CA GLU A 501 -2.55 -25.64 37.53
C GLU A 501 -1.52 -24.68 38.13
N ASP A 502 -0.99 -23.70 37.38
CA ASP A 502 0.12 -22.89 37.87
C ASP A 502 -0.38 -21.89 38.92
N THR A 503 -0.23 -22.33 40.16
CA THR A 503 -0.79 -21.72 41.35
C THR A 503 -0.23 -20.29 41.53
N TYR A 504 0.87 -19.97 40.85
CA TYR A 504 1.57 -18.68 40.82
C TYR A 504 0.80 -17.56 40.14
N MET A 505 0.25 -17.78 38.94
CA MET A 505 -0.50 -16.72 38.22
C MET A 505 -1.86 -16.42 38.87
N LYS A 506 -2.46 -17.40 39.56
CA LYS A 506 -3.68 -17.19 40.36
C LYS A 506 -3.45 -16.29 41.59
N ARG A 507 -2.20 -16.11 42.04
CA ARG A 507 -1.80 -15.38 43.27
C ARG A 507 -1.54 -13.88 43.08
N PHE A 508 -1.25 -13.42 41.86
CA PHE A 508 -0.87 -12.01 41.59
C PHE A 508 -1.86 -11.24 40.71
N ARG A 509 -2.90 -11.94 40.22
CA ARG A 509 -3.91 -11.53 39.24
C ARG A 509 -3.71 -10.12 38.66
N SER A 510 -3.01 -9.99 37.54
CA SER A 510 -3.46 -9.08 36.48
C SER A 510 -4.76 -9.63 35.90
N GLN A 511 -5.82 -8.82 35.79
CA GLN A 511 -7.06 -9.33 35.20
C GLN A 511 -6.88 -9.47 33.69
N ARG A 512 -7.17 -10.65 33.15
CA ARG A 512 -7.31 -10.83 31.71
C ARG A 512 -8.68 -10.27 31.31
N LYS A 513 -8.70 -9.12 30.65
CA LYS A 513 -9.92 -8.52 30.10
C LYS A 513 -9.92 -8.71 28.58
N SER A 514 -11.08 -9.04 28.03
CA SER A 514 -11.26 -9.20 26.59
C SER A 514 -12.06 -8.04 26.02
N THR A 515 -11.71 -7.65 24.80
CA THR A 515 -12.41 -6.63 24.02
C THR A 515 -12.45 -7.05 22.55
N THR A 516 -13.30 -6.40 21.76
CA THR A 516 -13.40 -6.67 20.32
C THR A 516 -12.40 -5.80 19.56
N THR A 517 -11.47 -6.43 18.85
CA THR A 517 -10.57 -5.73 17.92
C THR A 517 -11.16 -5.66 16.52
N LYS A 518 -11.08 -4.46 15.93
CA LYS A 518 -11.31 -4.25 14.50
C LYS A 518 -9.97 -4.42 13.78
N SER A 519 -9.86 -5.46 12.98
CA SER A 519 -8.66 -5.79 12.23
C SER A 519 -8.88 -5.50 10.75
N TRP A 520 -7.94 -4.84 10.09
CA TRP A 520 -8.01 -4.65 8.63
C TRP A 520 -6.68 -4.86 7.93
N LYS A 521 -6.76 -5.31 6.68
CA LYS A 521 -5.62 -5.38 5.75
C LYS A 521 -6.00 -4.79 4.41
N ARG A 522 -5.09 -4.02 3.81
CA ARG A 522 -5.26 -3.46 2.46
C ARG A 522 -4.49 -4.32 1.47
N VAL A 523 -5.20 -4.98 0.57
CA VAL A 523 -4.61 -5.82 -0.48
C VAL A 523 -4.72 -5.13 -1.84
N ARG A 524 -3.69 -5.26 -2.67
CA ARG A 524 -3.68 -4.73 -4.03
C ARG A 524 -4.50 -5.63 -4.94
N THR A 525 -5.43 -5.04 -5.69
CA THR A 525 -6.29 -5.77 -6.63
C THR A 525 -6.08 -5.28 -8.05
N ILE A 526 -6.31 -6.18 -9.01
CA ILE A 526 -6.33 -5.84 -10.43
C ILE A 526 -7.64 -5.10 -10.69
N SER A 527 -7.55 -3.86 -11.19
CA SER A 527 -8.73 -3.06 -11.53
C SER A 527 -8.84 -2.92 -13.04
N CYS A 528 -10.01 -3.21 -13.60
CA CYS A 528 -10.29 -3.00 -15.02
C CYS A 528 -10.95 -1.63 -15.24
N GLN A 529 -10.28 -0.75 -15.98
CA GLN A 529 -10.86 0.55 -16.35
C GLN A 529 -11.83 0.38 -17.51
N GLN A 530 -13.13 0.37 -17.22
CA GLN A 530 -14.19 0.05 -18.18
C GLN A 530 -14.18 0.94 -19.45
N GLN A 531 -13.83 2.22 -19.32
CA GLN A 531 -13.76 3.15 -20.44
C GLN A 531 -12.68 2.75 -21.45
N TRP A 532 -11.49 2.40 -20.96
CA TRP A 532 -10.40 1.94 -21.81
C TRP A 532 -10.63 0.53 -22.32
N LEU A 533 -11.28 -0.35 -21.54
CA LEU A 533 -11.71 -1.65 -22.04
C LEU A 533 -12.63 -1.51 -23.26
N ALA A 534 -13.65 -0.65 -23.17
CA ALA A 534 -14.57 -0.40 -24.29
C ALA A 534 -13.82 0.12 -25.52
N ALA A 535 -12.91 1.08 -25.34
CA ALA A 535 -12.08 1.61 -26.41
C ALA A 535 -11.19 0.55 -27.07
N LEU A 536 -10.55 -0.32 -26.27
CA LEU A 536 -9.71 -1.41 -26.73
C LEU A 536 -10.51 -2.47 -27.52
N LEU A 537 -11.69 -2.85 -27.01
CA LEU A 537 -12.58 -3.80 -27.67
C LEU A 537 -13.11 -3.25 -28.99
N LEU A 538 -13.47 -1.97 -29.04
CA LEU A 538 -13.94 -1.31 -30.26
C LEU A 538 -12.83 -1.26 -31.32
N ALA A 539 -11.61 -0.86 -30.93
CA ALA A 539 -10.47 -0.80 -31.84
C ALA A 539 -10.09 -2.19 -32.37
N SER A 540 -10.07 -3.20 -31.48
CA SER A 540 -9.77 -4.59 -31.85
C SER A 540 -10.81 -5.17 -32.81
N SER A 541 -12.09 -4.85 -32.61
CA SER A 541 -13.18 -5.27 -33.49
C SER A 541 -13.05 -4.68 -34.90
N VAL A 542 -12.64 -3.40 -35.01
CA VAL A 542 -12.36 -2.76 -36.29
C VAL A 542 -11.18 -3.40 -37.02
N LEU A 543 -10.11 -3.76 -36.31
CA LEU A 543 -8.96 -4.47 -36.88
C LEU A 543 -9.35 -5.86 -37.41
N ILE A 544 -10.11 -6.62 -36.63
CA ILE A 544 -10.62 -7.94 -37.01
C ILE A 544 -11.52 -7.81 -38.25
N GLY A 545 -12.47 -6.88 -38.23
CA GLY A 545 -13.37 -6.62 -39.34
C GLY A 545 -12.63 -6.19 -40.61
N SER A 546 -11.62 -5.33 -40.49
CA SER A 546 -10.79 -4.87 -41.61
C SER A 546 -9.95 -6.00 -42.22
N SER A 547 -9.41 -6.88 -41.38
CA SER A 547 -8.63 -8.05 -41.82
C SER A 547 -9.51 -9.04 -42.57
N LEU A 548 -10.70 -9.36 -42.04
CA LEU A 548 -11.67 -10.23 -42.71
C LEU A 548 -12.15 -9.63 -44.03
N LEU A 549 -12.44 -8.32 -44.06
CA LEU A 549 -12.87 -7.62 -45.26
C LEU A 549 -11.77 -7.61 -46.33
N SER A 550 -10.51 -7.39 -45.96
CA SER A 550 -9.36 -7.47 -46.88
C SER A 550 -9.28 -8.84 -47.56
N ILE A 551 -9.37 -9.93 -46.77
CA ILE A 551 -9.37 -11.31 -47.28
C ILE A 551 -10.52 -11.53 -48.27
N LEU A 552 -11.75 -11.18 -47.88
CA LEU A 552 -12.95 -11.34 -48.72
C LEU A 552 -12.84 -10.56 -50.04
N LEU A 553 -12.35 -9.33 -50.00
CA LEU A 553 -12.18 -8.49 -51.18
C LEU A 553 -11.10 -9.06 -52.12
N ARG A 554 -9.97 -9.53 -51.57
CA ARG A 554 -8.89 -10.16 -52.37
C ARG A 554 -9.34 -11.46 -53.04
N MET A 555 -10.16 -12.25 -52.36
CA MET A 555 -10.76 -13.46 -52.94
C MET A 555 -11.73 -13.12 -54.09
N ARG A 556 -12.52 -12.06 -53.96
CA ARG A 556 -13.54 -11.67 -54.95
C ARG A 556 -13.02 -10.84 -56.14
N ARG A 557 -11.95 -10.06 -55.96
CA ARG A 557 -11.36 -9.21 -57.02
C ARG A 557 -10.82 -10.06 -58.17
N ARG A 558 -10.90 -9.62 -59.42
CA ARG A 558 -10.20 -10.26 -60.56
C ARG A 558 -9.01 -9.43 -61.07
N MET A 559 -9.03 -8.13 -60.80
CA MET A 559 -7.96 -7.19 -61.15
C MET A 559 -6.64 -7.52 -60.42
N PRO A 560 -5.48 -7.39 -61.11
CA PRO A 560 -4.16 -7.52 -60.50
C PRO A 560 -3.88 -6.39 -59.49
N GLU A 561 -2.86 -6.56 -58.65
CA GLU A 561 -2.45 -5.47 -57.75
C GLU A 561 -1.69 -4.40 -58.53
N VAL A 562 -2.28 -3.20 -58.59
CA VAL A 562 -1.65 -2.04 -59.20
C VAL A 562 -1.36 -1.02 -58.10
N ALA A 563 -0.17 -0.42 -58.12
CA ALA A 563 0.20 0.69 -57.25
C ALA A 563 -0.44 1.98 -57.80
N LEU A 564 -1.65 2.29 -57.33
CA LEU A 564 -2.47 3.36 -57.90
C LEU A 564 -2.49 4.63 -57.05
N ILE A 565 -2.17 5.75 -57.71
CA ILE A 565 -2.79 7.05 -57.46
C ILE A 565 -3.65 7.34 -58.69
N CYS A 566 -4.96 7.11 -58.59
CA CYS A 566 -5.88 7.07 -59.75
C CYS A 566 -5.79 8.34 -60.61
N SER A 567 -5.81 9.52 -60.00
CA SER A 567 -5.65 10.82 -60.70
C SER A 567 -4.37 10.99 -61.52
N THR A 568 -3.27 10.33 -61.15
CA THR A 568 -2.02 10.39 -61.93
C THR A 568 -2.03 9.46 -63.14
N ILE A 569 -2.62 8.28 -63.00
CA ILE A 569 -2.71 7.28 -64.08
C ILE A 569 -3.70 7.74 -65.15
N THR A 570 -4.66 8.60 -64.78
CA THR A 570 -5.61 9.19 -65.73
C THR A 570 -5.12 10.49 -66.39
N ARG A 571 -3.87 10.94 -66.16
CA ARG A 571 -3.37 12.25 -66.62
C ARG A 571 -3.23 12.35 -68.14
N ASP A 572 -2.74 11.30 -68.80
CA ASP A 572 -2.48 11.25 -70.25
C ASP A 572 -3.12 10.03 -70.94
N SER A 573 -4.18 9.48 -70.33
CA SER A 573 -4.86 8.31 -70.91
C SER A 573 -5.74 8.71 -72.09
N ARG A 574 -5.50 8.10 -73.25
CA ARG A 574 -6.36 8.23 -74.45
C ARG A 574 -7.81 7.78 -74.19
N TYR A 575 -8.03 7.00 -73.14
CA TYR A 575 -9.33 6.45 -72.76
C TYR A 575 -10.07 7.31 -71.72
N LEU A 576 -9.53 8.49 -71.41
CA LEU A 576 -10.18 9.52 -70.62
C LEU A 576 -10.27 10.81 -71.45
N ALA A 577 -11.49 11.20 -71.83
CA ALA A 577 -11.78 12.41 -72.59
C ALA A 577 -11.65 13.69 -71.74
N THR A 578 -10.59 13.81 -70.93
CA THR A 578 -10.18 15.12 -70.41
C THR A 578 -9.43 15.79 -71.55
N GLY A 579 -10.05 16.76 -72.25
CA GLY A 579 -9.44 17.48 -73.36
C GLY A 579 -7.99 17.87 -73.02
N GLY A 580 -7.06 17.68 -73.98
CA GLY A 580 -5.60 17.56 -73.76
C GLY A 580 -4.84 18.77 -73.19
N SER A 581 -5.47 19.63 -72.41
CA SER A 581 -4.86 20.73 -71.66
C SER A 581 -4.99 20.49 -70.15
N GLY A 582 -3.91 20.71 -69.40
CA GLY A 582 -3.90 20.52 -67.94
C GLY A 582 -2.79 19.64 -67.37
N SER A 583 -1.78 19.27 -68.17
CA SER A 583 -0.60 18.51 -67.73
C SER A 583 0.27 19.26 -66.69
N PHE A 584 0.04 20.55 -66.45
CA PHE A 584 0.71 21.35 -65.42
C PHE A 584 -0.02 21.35 -64.06
N MET A 585 -1.29 20.94 -63.99
CA MET A 585 -2.09 21.01 -62.76
C MET A 585 -1.56 20.05 -61.69
N ASP A 586 -1.54 20.47 -60.43
CA ASP A 586 -1.24 19.55 -59.34
C ASP A 586 -2.29 18.43 -59.29
N SER A 587 -1.89 17.23 -58.86
CA SER A 587 -2.78 16.06 -58.79
C SER A 587 -4.03 16.34 -57.94
N ARG A 588 -3.91 17.21 -56.93
CA ARG A 588 -5.03 17.61 -56.05
C ARG A 588 -6.03 18.53 -56.74
N GLU A 589 -5.55 19.51 -57.51
CA GLU A 589 -6.40 20.43 -58.28
C GLU A 589 -7.15 19.67 -59.37
N ARG A 590 -6.45 18.77 -60.09
CA ARG A 590 -7.05 17.89 -61.08
C ARG A 590 -8.12 16.99 -60.46
N SER A 591 -7.81 16.31 -59.34
CA SER A 591 -8.75 15.42 -58.64
C SER A 591 -10.07 16.10 -58.29
N ARG A 592 -10.06 17.38 -57.88
CA ARG A 592 -11.28 18.15 -57.59
C ARG A 592 -12.13 18.42 -58.82
N LEU A 593 -11.51 18.63 -59.98
CA LEU A 593 -12.20 18.92 -61.24
C LEU A 593 -12.79 17.66 -61.89
N VAL A 594 -12.11 16.52 -61.78
CA VAL A 594 -12.56 15.23 -62.35
C VAL A 594 -13.27 14.34 -61.34
N LYS A 595 -13.64 14.86 -60.16
CA LYS A 595 -14.17 14.06 -59.04
C LYS A 595 -15.42 13.26 -59.39
N ASP A 596 -16.27 13.80 -60.27
CA ASP A 596 -17.57 13.22 -60.65
C ASP A 596 -17.44 12.26 -61.84
N THR A 597 -16.27 12.19 -62.49
CA THR A 597 -16.02 11.28 -63.59
C THR A 597 -15.96 9.84 -63.08
N ARG A 598 -16.80 8.98 -63.66
CA ARG A 598 -16.86 7.56 -63.31
C ARG A 598 -15.88 6.75 -64.14
N VAL A 599 -15.00 6.01 -63.47
CA VAL A 599 -13.96 5.20 -64.13
C VAL A 599 -14.02 3.76 -63.70
N LYS A 600 -13.60 2.86 -64.59
CA LYS A 600 -13.56 1.42 -64.34
C LYS A 600 -12.29 0.82 -64.92
N PHE A 601 -11.70 -0.15 -64.21
CA PHE A 601 -10.66 -1.01 -64.77
C PHE A 601 -11.30 -2.16 -65.54
N GLY A 602 -10.93 -2.32 -66.81
CA GLY A 602 -11.48 -3.39 -67.64
C GLY A 602 -10.94 -3.36 -69.06
N ASP A 603 -11.64 -4.08 -69.94
CA ASP A 603 -11.29 -4.25 -71.34
C ASP A 603 -11.86 -3.10 -72.19
N VAL A 604 -10.98 -2.33 -72.81
CA VAL A 604 -11.37 -1.20 -73.69
C VAL A 604 -11.49 -1.59 -75.17
N ALA A 605 -11.10 -2.82 -75.52
CA ALA A 605 -11.21 -3.36 -76.87
C ALA A 605 -12.03 -4.67 -76.87
N PRO A 606 -13.29 -4.65 -76.40
CA PRO A 606 -14.07 -5.87 -76.23
C PRO A 606 -14.34 -6.61 -77.55
N SER A 607 -14.31 -5.91 -78.70
CA SER A 607 -14.57 -6.43 -80.04
C SER A 607 -13.34 -6.99 -80.78
N GLU A 608 -12.12 -6.78 -80.26
CA GLU A 608 -10.88 -7.26 -80.89
C GLU A 608 -10.54 -8.70 -80.45
N SER A 609 -9.76 -9.44 -81.23
CA SER A 609 -9.36 -10.82 -80.86
C SER A 609 -8.49 -10.88 -79.61
N THR A 610 -7.69 -9.83 -79.37
CA THR A 610 -6.89 -9.61 -78.17
C THR A 610 -7.45 -8.40 -77.42
N GLY A 611 -7.79 -8.56 -76.14
CA GLY A 611 -8.32 -7.45 -75.34
C GLY A 611 -7.20 -6.53 -74.83
N ARG A 612 -7.54 -5.30 -74.42
CA ARG A 612 -6.58 -4.37 -73.82
C ARG A 612 -7.08 -3.89 -72.46
N LEU A 613 -6.29 -4.10 -71.41
CA LEU A 613 -6.67 -3.74 -70.04
C LEU A 613 -6.17 -2.35 -69.67
N THR A 614 -7.09 -1.45 -69.32
CA THR A 614 -6.75 -0.11 -68.83
C THR A 614 -7.88 0.48 -67.99
N ILE A 615 -7.68 1.68 -67.47
CA ILE A 615 -8.69 2.47 -66.78
C ILE A 615 -9.32 3.41 -67.80
N GLY A 616 -10.65 3.32 -67.95
CA GLY A 616 -11.42 4.19 -68.86
C GLY A 616 -12.69 4.72 -68.21
N ILE A 617 -13.30 5.72 -68.87
CA ILE A 617 -14.56 6.35 -68.44
C ILE A 617 -15.74 5.42 -68.70
N VAL A 618 -16.76 5.49 -67.84
CA VAL A 618 -18.04 4.79 -67.99
C VAL A 618 -19.13 5.81 -68.37
N GLU A 619 -19.12 6.30 -69.62
CA GLU A 619 -20.12 7.22 -70.20
C GLU A 619 -20.48 6.83 -71.64
N ASP A 620 -21.66 7.28 -72.10
CA ASP A 620 -22.30 6.88 -73.36
C ASP A 620 -21.39 7.11 -74.58
N GLY A 621 -20.90 6.00 -75.16
CA GLY A 621 -20.06 5.97 -76.37
C GLY A 621 -18.69 5.30 -76.20
N HIS A 622 -18.18 5.16 -74.98
CA HIS A 622 -16.91 4.48 -74.68
C HIS A 622 -17.11 3.45 -73.56
N THR A 623 -17.39 2.20 -73.91
CA THR A 623 -17.74 1.15 -72.93
C THR A 623 -16.52 0.32 -72.51
N VAL A 624 -16.09 0.48 -71.26
CA VAL A 624 -15.11 -0.42 -70.62
C VAL A 624 -15.82 -1.70 -70.15
N ALA A 625 -15.61 -2.80 -70.86
CA ALA A 625 -16.18 -4.10 -70.52
C ALA A 625 -15.45 -4.73 -69.32
N SER A 626 -16.14 -5.59 -68.57
CA SER A 626 -15.49 -6.37 -67.50
C SER A 626 -14.54 -7.42 -68.10
N PRO A 627 -13.37 -7.70 -67.47
CA PRO A 627 -12.45 -8.73 -67.96
C PRO A 627 -13.12 -10.12 -68.05
N GLN A 628 -12.91 -10.80 -69.18
CA GLN A 628 -13.43 -12.13 -69.46
C GLN A 628 -12.43 -13.21 -69.05
N LYS A 629 -12.93 -14.28 -68.43
CA LYS A 629 -12.08 -15.40 -67.97
C LYS A 629 -11.62 -16.21 -69.19
N GLY A 630 -10.31 -16.43 -69.32
CA GLY A 630 -9.72 -17.23 -70.41
C GLY A 630 -9.42 -16.46 -71.69
N ARG A 631 -9.71 -15.14 -71.75
CA ARG A 631 -9.34 -14.27 -72.88
C ARG A 631 -7.88 -13.82 -72.79
N LEU A 632 -7.23 -13.64 -73.94
CA LEU A 632 -5.88 -13.11 -74.07
C LEU A 632 -5.89 -11.57 -74.05
N TYR A 633 -4.97 -10.97 -73.28
CA TYR A 633 -4.81 -9.54 -73.09
C TYR A 633 -3.37 -9.10 -73.40
N GLU A 634 -3.24 -7.91 -73.99
CA GLU A 634 -1.95 -7.26 -74.32
C GLU A 634 -1.70 -5.99 -73.51
#